data_AF-A0A2T3W759-F1
#
_entry.id   AF-A0A2T3W759-F1
#
_cell.length_a   1.000
_cell.length_b   1.000
_cell.length_c   1.000
_cell.angle_alpha   90.00
_cell.angle_beta   90.00
_cell.angle_gamma   90.00
#
_symmetry.space_group_name_H-M   'P 1'
#
loop_
_entity.id
_entity.type
_entity.pdbx_description
1 polymer ?
#
loop_
_entity_poly.entity_id
_entity_poly.type
_entity_poly.pdbx_seq_one_letter_code
_entity_poly.pdbx_strand_id
1 'polypeptide(L)'
;MKRTAILFSSGLLFALSSAGLAQTTVPAAPLNLTGMQNVTFGPPRFSTQGSTTRVVFDLPAGVRYTLTPTFSGLRLDVQGARIPAGVLTNPGSSVNEVRAGAGQITLFTPFPLSFTAGWQASEATLATGARVLILDLGPAITGGAAPALQGQVLSSAPATPGAQAVLTATPTLPPGDTVAPAKVLPPAPALPGPVLSGPMPLQGRVPGAATAALLAAPRIGKNPGQTRVVLDLPPGSSYRLVPGAAGLNVELSGVTLAAQGARSVSPEVREWRFVPGVGGGVVSLLTPAPVTARSGWRAQLLPPASGSAWRLVLDLSPALADLSPLTPAERAVGAVPPVLATRGTAILALSANFVRPRVVLDAGHGGRDPGAVGTVVEKEVTLAVALRVRQLLEGAGVDVVLTRDSDRELHPVKNTDLALRAALGTPGTALFVSIHVNAMDANAALRGYGIETWWNPNHPQSAALAGLLQRHMTEVTGAFSRGLKNSQSLSVLRNSRVPAALVEIGYTSHPVDGLNLQDSNYLDRVAQGIALGIREALVSGVTAQTAPAQATAKRP
;
A
#
# COMPACT_ATOMS: atom_id res chain seq x y z
N MET A 1 2.55 65.32 -25.01
CA MET A 1 2.62 65.20 -26.49
C MET A 1 1.35 64.51 -27.00
N LYS A 2 0.66 65.16 -27.95
CA LYS A 2 -0.33 64.71 -28.98
C LYS A 2 -0.98 63.32 -28.79
N ARG A 3 -2.31 63.16 -28.64
CA ARG A 3 -3.51 63.51 -29.44
C ARG A 3 -4.18 62.24 -30.02
N THR A 4 -5.50 62.26 -29.89
CA THR A 4 -6.59 61.33 -30.20
C THR A 4 -6.86 61.04 -31.70
N ALA A 5 -7.61 59.94 -31.94
CA ALA A 5 -8.61 59.68 -33.02
C ALA A 5 -8.06 59.18 -34.40
N ILE A 6 -8.71 58.36 -35.25
CA ILE A 6 -10.11 58.26 -35.74
C ILE A 6 -10.37 56.87 -36.43
N LEU A 7 -11.62 56.38 -36.44
CA LEU A 7 -12.22 55.29 -37.26
C LEU A 7 -12.58 55.73 -38.71
N PHE A 8 -12.55 54.83 -39.72
CA PHE A 8 -13.74 54.28 -40.45
C PHE A 8 -13.42 53.53 -41.78
N SER A 9 -14.17 52.42 -41.99
CA SER A 9 -14.64 51.69 -43.21
C SER A 9 -13.72 51.50 -44.44
N SER A 10 -13.70 50.34 -45.10
CA SER A 10 -14.80 49.81 -45.95
C SER A 10 -14.49 48.38 -46.41
N GLY A 11 -15.52 47.55 -46.62
CA GLY A 11 -15.37 46.15 -47.03
C GLY A 11 -15.26 45.90 -48.54
N LEU A 12 -14.93 44.66 -48.89
CA LEU A 12 -15.30 44.04 -50.16
C LEU A 12 -15.28 42.50 -50.02
N LEU A 13 -16.40 41.87 -50.36
CA LEU A 13 -16.57 40.43 -50.58
C LEU A 13 -15.83 40.01 -51.86
N PHE A 14 -15.25 38.79 -51.91
CA PHE A 14 -15.41 37.86 -53.02
C PHE A 14 -14.98 36.42 -52.62
N ALA A 15 -15.71 35.44 -53.16
CA ALA A 15 -15.65 34.00 -52.90
C ALA A 15 -14.58 33.26 -53.73
N LEU A 16 -14.41 31.94 -53.46
CA LEU A 16 -13.94 30.80 -54.30
C LEU A 16 -12.96 29.91 -53.49
N SER A 17 -13.35 28.72 -53.01
CA SER A 17 -13.43 27.38 -53.66
C SER A 17 -12.10 26.61 -53.78
N SER A 18 -12.04 25.51 -53.00
CA SER A 18 -11.55 24.14 -53.30
C SER A 18 -10.20 23.82 -53.99
N ALA A 19 -9.55 22.78 -53.41
CA ALA A 19 -8.57 21.83 -53.96
C ALA A 19 -7.14 22.40 -54.19
N GLY A 20 -6.02 21.72 -53.91
CA GLY A 20 -5.68 20.35 -53.53
C GLY A 20 -4.22 20.07 -53.95
N LEU A 21 -3.56 19.11 -53.28
CA LEU A 21 -2.26 18.46 -53.63
C LEU A 21 -0.97 19.25 -53.27
N ALA A 22 0.15 18.68 -52.81
CA ALA A 22 0.55 17.31 -52.48
C ALA A 22 1.81 17.35 -51.58
N GLN A 23 1.99 16.37 -50.69
CA GLN A 23 3.31 15.95 -50.21
C GLN A 23 3.42 14.42 -50.24
N THR A 24 4.49 13.97 -50.88
CA THR A 24 4.86 12.61 -51.23
C THR A 24 5.14 11.73 -50.02
N THR A 25 4.54 10.53 -49.97
CA THR A 25 4.89 9.45 -49.04
C THR A 25 5.49 8.28 -49.83
N VAL A 26 6.57 7.70 -49.29
CA VAL A 26 7.26 6.50 -49.78
C VAL A 26 6.43 5.26 -49.42
N PRO A 27 6.25 4.26 -50.29
CA PRO A 27 5.33 3.14 -50.03
C PRO A 27 5.93 2.12 -49.06
N ALA A 28 5.16 1.79 -48.02
CA ALA A 28 5.35 0.57 -47.25
C ALA A 28 4.59 -0.58 -47.95
N ALA A 29 5.25 -1.71 -48.16
CA ALA A 29 4.63 -2.92 -48.70
C ALA A 29 3.53 -3.44 -47.76
N PRO A 30 2.37 -3.89 -48.28
CA PRO A 30 1.30 -4.41 -47.43
C PRO A 30 1.64 -5.81 -46.93
N LEU A 31 1.66 -5.98 -45.60
CA LEU A 31 1.53 -7.31 -44.98
C LEU A 31 0.09 -7.79 -45.21
N ASN A 32 -0.06 -8.80 -46.06
CA ASN A 32 -1.34 -9.42 -46.36
C ASN A 32 -1.72 -10.39 -45.22
N LEU A 33 -2.57 -9.93 -44.28
CA LEU A 33 -3.18 -10.74 -43.22
C LEU A 33 -4.60 -11.16 -43.63
N THR A 34 -4.72 -11.98 -44.66
CA THR A 34 -5.98 -12.66 -45.00
C THR A 34 -6.15 -13.87 -44.08
N GLY A 35 -6.92 -13.72 -42.98
CA GLY A 35 -7.32 -14.88 -42.19
C GLY A 35 -7.98 -14.68 -40.81
N MET A 36 -7.97 -13.49 -40.20
CA MET A 36 -8.61 -13.31 -38.88
C MET A 36 -9.96 -12.60 -38.96
N GLN A 37 -10.97 -13.39 -38.63
CA GLN A 37 -12.41 -13.19 -38.68
C GLN A 37 -12.91 -11.84 -38.12
N ASN A 38 -13.99 -11.35 -38.73
CA ASN A 38 -14.77 -10.15 -38.40
C ASN A 38 -15.58 -10.26 -37.09
N VAL A 39 -15.11 -11.07 -36.13
CA VAL A 39 -15.84 -11.38 -34.89
C VAL A 39 -15.58 -10.28 -33.87
N THR A 40 -16.67 -9.64 -33.42
CA THR A 40 -16.64 -8.62 -32.37
C THR A 40 -17.14 -9.23 -31.07
N PHE A 41 -16.41 -9.02 -29.99
CA PHE A 41 -16.83 -9.40 -28.64
C PHE A 41 -17.88 -8.40 -28.15
N GLY A 42 -19.11 -8.89 -27.93
CA GLY A 42 -20.26 -8.05 -27.59
C GLY A 42 -20.18 -7.42 -26.20
N PRO A 43 -20.98 -6.38 -25.93
CA PRO A 43 -21.05 -5.78 -24.60
C PRO A 43 -21.64 -6.77 -23.57
N PRO A 44 -21.17 -6.76 -22.31
CA PRO A 44 -21.71 -7.60 -21.26
C PRO A 44 -23.14 -7.22 -20.88
N ARG A 45 -23.89 -8.20 -20.36
CA ARG A 45 -25.18 -8.00 -19.68
C ARG A 45 -24.99 -8.06 -18.17
N PHE A 46 -25.77 -7.26 -17.44
CA PHE A 46 -25.67 -7.14 -15.99
C PHE A 46 -27.00 -7.46 -15.32
N SER A 47 -26.95 -8.08 -14.14
CA SER A 47 -28.06 -8.16 -13.21
C SER A 47 -27.53 -8.07 -11.78
N THR A 48 -28.25 -7.38 -10.89
CA THR A 48 -27.82 -7.21 -9.49
C THR A 48 -28.89 -7.75 -8.55
N GLN A 49 -28.45 -8.52 -7.54
CA GLN A 49 -29.30 -8.99 -6.44
C GLN A 49 -28.54 -8.80 -5.11
N GLY A 50 -29.04 -7.90 -4.27
CA GLY A 50 -28.37 -7.55 -3.01
C GLY A 50 -26.96 -6.99 -3.25
N SER A 51 -25.95 -7.62 -2.65
CA SER A 51 -24.53 -7.28 -2.80
C SER A 51 -23.82 -8.10 -3.90
N THR A 52 -24.57 -8.73 -4.81
CA THR A 52 -24.02 -9.51 -5.92
C THR A 52 -24.39 -8.88 -7.26
N THR A 53 -23.38 -8.64 -8.08
CA THR A 53 -23.53 -8.26 -9.49
C THR A 53 -23.08 -9.42 -10.37
N ARG A 54 -24.00 -9.92 -11.18
CA ARG A 54 -23.74 -10.91 -12.23
C ARG A 54 -23.42 -10.18 -13.54
N VAL A 55 -22.34 -10.60 -14.19
CA VAL A 55 -21.89 -10.13 -15.50
C VAL A 55 -21.88 -11.32 -16.46
N VAL A 56 -22.54 -11.18 -17.61
CA VAL A 56 -22.64 -12.24 -18.61
C VAL A 56 -22.06 -11.76 -19.94
N PHE A 57 -21.08 -12.49 -20.45
CA PHE A 57 -20.49 -12.27 -21.78
C PHE A 57 -20.95 -13.38 -22.74
N ASP A 58 -21.33 -13.00 -23.95
CA ASP A 58 -21.47 -13.98 -25.04
C ASP A 58 -20.08 -14.38 -25.54
N LEU A 59 -19.89 -15.66 -25.80
CA LEU A 59 -18.64 -16.22 -26.32
C LEU A 59 -18.85 -16.68 -27.76
N PRO A 60 -18.53 -15.83 -28.77
CA PRO A 60 -18.55 -16.24 -30.17
C PRO A 60 -17.67 -17.47 -30.43
N ALA A 61 -17.99 -18.22 -31.49
CA ALA A 61 -17.19 -19.37 -31.89
C ALA A 61 -15.73 -18.95 -32.15
N GLY A 62 -14.78 -19.73 -31.63
CA GLY A 62 -13.35 -19.47 -31.77
C GLY A 62 -12.75 -18.49 -30.75
N VAL A 63 -13.56 -17.85 -29.90
CA VAL A 63 -13.06 -16.97 -28.85
C VAL A 63 -12.46 -17.78 -27.70
N ARG A 64 -11.25 -17.38 -27.29
CA ARG A 64 -10.60 -17.82 -26.07
C ARG A 64 -10.44 -16.65 -25.13
N TYR A 65 -10.40 -16.91 -23.84
CA TYR A 65 -10.15 -15.87 -22.87
C TYR A 65 -9.31 -16.35 -21.70
N THR A 66 -8.84 -15.38 -20.92
CA THR A 66 -8.12 -15.63 -19.68
C THR A 66 -8.59 -14.65 -18.62
N LEU A 67 -8.89 -15.16 -17.44
CA LEU A 67 -9.34 -14.39 -16.28
C LEU A 67 -8.16 -14.15 -15.34
N THR A 68 -7.95 -12.92 -14.92
CA THR A 68 -6.92 -12.57 -13.93
C THR A 68 -7.58 -11.74 -12.84
N PRO A 69 -7.81 -12.30 -11.62
CA PRO A 69 -8.23 -11.49 -10.49
C PRO A 69 -7.13 -10.49 -10.14
N THR A 70 -7.52 -9.24 -9.91
CA THR A 70 -6.63 -8.14 -9.55
C THR A 70 -7.13 -7.44 -8.29
N PHE A 71 -6.28 -6.58 -7.72
CA PHE A 71 -6.68 -5.78 -6.57
C PHE A 71 -7.83 -4.82 -6.87
N SER A 72 -7.94 -4.34 -8.11
CA SER A 72 -8.99 -3.40 -8.52
C SER A 72 -10.22 -4.09 -9.16
N GLY A 73 -10.22 -5.42 -9.28
CA GLY A 73 -11.35 -6.19 -9.80
C GLY A 73 -10.94 -7.39 -10.65
N LEU A 74 -11.58 -7.62 -11.80
CA LEU A 74 -11.36 -8.80 -12.64
C LEU A 74 -10.98 -8.39 -14.06
N ARG A 75 -9.84 -8.89 -14.54
CA ARG A 75 -9.37 -8.67 -15.91
C ARG A 75 -9.66 -9.89 -16.79
N LEU A 76 -10.19 -9.64 -17.97
CA LEU A 76 -10.50 -10.61 -19.01
C LEU A 76 -9.66 -10.27 -20.25
N ASP A 77 -8.68 -11.10 -20.57
CA ASP A 77 -7.89 -11.01 -21.80
C ASP A 77 -8.55 -11.89 -22.87
N VAL A 78 -9.00 -11.32 -24.00
CA VAL A 78 -9.77 -12.03 -25.04
C VAL A 78 -8.93 -12.20 -26.29
N GLN A 79 -8.94 -13.41 -26.84
CA GLN A 79 -8.28 -13.77 -28.09
C GLN A 79 -9.32 -14.29 -29.10
N GLY A 80 -9.12 -13.97 -30.37
CA GLY A 80 -10.00 -14.41 -31.46
C GLY A 80 -11.22 -13.51 -31.72
N ALA A 81 -11.34 -12.37 -31.03
CA ALA A 81 -12.36 -11.36 -31.32
C ALA A 81 -11.82 -9.93 -31.09
N ARG A 82 -12.37 -8.95 -31.82
CA ARG A 82 -12.13 -7.53 -31.56
C ARG A 82 -13.00 -7.06 -30.40
N ILE A 83 -12.42 -6.30 -29.47
CA ILE A 83 -13.15 -5.65 -28.38
C ILE A 83 -13.29 -4.16 -28.72
N PRO A 84 -14.52 -3.63 -28.90
CA PRO A 84 -14.74 -2.20 -29.07
C PRO A 84 -14.26 -1.44 -27.83
N ALA A 85 -13.58 -0.31 -28.03
CA ALA A 85 -13.18 0.54 -26.93
C ALA A 85 -14.42 1.16 -26.28
N GLY A 86 -14.50 1.12 -24.95
CA GLY A 86 -15.66 1.64 -24.23
C GLY A 86 -15.47 1.67 -22.73
N VAL A 87 -16.22 2.57 -22.08
CA VAL A 87 -16.30 2.68 -20.63
C VAL A 87 -17.76 2.67 -20.21
N LEU A 88 -18.09 1.81 -19.25
CA LEU A 88 -19.42 1.72 -18.65
C LEU A 88 -19.29 1.99 -17.15
N THR A 89 -20.00 2.99 -16.63
CA THR A 89 -19.93 3.37 -15.22
C THR A 89 -21.14 2.85 -14.43
N ASN A 90 -20.90 2.45 -13.19
CA ASN A 90 -21.86 1.92 -12.21
C ASN A 90 -22.84 0.84 -12.73
N PRO A 91 -22.38 -0.23 -13.40
CA PRO A 91 -23.26 -1.27 -13.92
C PRO A 91 -23.92 -2.17 -12.88
N GLY A 92 -23.50 -2.13 -11.61
CA GLY A 92 -24.14 -2.89 -10.53
C GLY A 92 -23.58 -2.55 -9.14
N SER A 93 -24.17 -3.15 -8.10
CA SER A 93 -23.76 -2.92 -6.69
C SER A 93 -22.31 -3.29 -6.38
N SER A 94 -21.74 -4.20 -7.18
CA SER A 94 -20.43 -4.82 -6.94
C SER A 94 -19.46 -4.63 -8.10
N VAL A 95 -19.86 -3.88 -9.13
CA VAL A 95 -19.02 -3.49 -10.27
C VAL A 95 -19.21 -1.99 -10.50
N ASN A 96 -18.18 -1.21 -10.22
CA ASN A 96 -18.20 0.26 -10.31
C ASN A 96 -17.95 0.76 -11.73
N GLU A 97 -17.16 0.01 -12.51
CA GLU A 97 -16.76 0.44 -13.85
C GLU A 97 -16.40 -0.78 -14.70
N VAL A 98 -16.66 -0.73 -16.00
CA VAL A 98 -16.08 -1.64 -16.99
C VAL A 98 -15.30 -0.82 -18.00
N ARG A 99 -14.03 -1.18 -18.22
CA ARG A 99 -13.21 -0.65 -19.32
C ARG A 99 -12.95 -1.75 -20.34
N ALA A 100 -13.24 -1.47 -21.60
CA ALA A 100 -13.02 -2.36 -22.73
C ALA A 100 -12.11 -1.69 -23.75
N GLY A 101 -11.16 -2.45 -24.33
CA GLY A 101 -10.28 -1.96 -25.39
C GLY A 101 -9.00 -2.80 -25.52
N ALA A 102 -8.33 -2.72 -26.67
CA ALA A 102 -7.04 -3.38 -26.92
C ALA A 102 -7.00 -4.89 -26.61
N GLY A 103 -8.11 -5.61 -26.83
CA GLY A 103 -8.19 -7.06 -26.55
C GLY A 103 -8.41 -7.42 -25.07
N GLN A 104 -8.73 -6.43 -24.24
CA GLN A 104 -8.94 -6.60 -22.81
C GLN A 104 -10.26 -5.97 -22.33
N ILE A 105 -10.86 -6.59 -21.31
CA ILE A 105 -11.96 -6.04 -20.53
C ILE A 105 -11.58 -6.09 -19.05
N THR A 106 -11.73 -4.97 -18.33
CA THR A 106 -11.49 -4.90 -16.88
C THR A 106 -12.79 -4.50 -16.19
N LEU A 107 -13.25 -5.36 -15.27
CA LEU A 107 -14.35 -5.08 -14.34
C LEU A 107 -13.75 -4.53 -13.05
N PHE A 108 -14.12 -3.31 -12.66
CA PHE A 108 -13.64 -2.68 -11.43
C PHE A 108 -14.62 -2.93 -10.29
N THR A 109 -14.14 -3.43 -9.15
CA THR A 109 -14.96 -3.77 -7.97
C THR A 109 -14.62 -2.87 -6.78
N PRO A 110 -15.57 -2.59 -5.86
CA PRO A 110 -15.31 -1.79 -4.65
C PRO A 110 -14.55 -2.57 -3.56
N PHE A 111 -14.24 -3.84 -3.81
CA PHE A 111 -13.51 -4.75 -2.93
C PHE A 111 -12.51 -5.56 -3.77
N PRO A 112 -11.37 -5.97 -3.21
CA PRO A 112 -10.37 -6.74 -3.95
C PRO A 112 -10.88 -8.15 -4.29
N LEU A 113 -10.40 -8.72 -5.39
CA LEU A 113 -10.63 -10.12 -5.76
C LEU A 113 -9.37 -10.93 -5.51
N SER A 114 -9.52 -12.14 -4.94
CA SER A 114 -8.44 -13.14 -4.84
C SER A 114 -8.72 -14.30 -5.78
N PHE A 115 -7.94 -15.39 -5.75
CA PHE A 115 -8.26 -16.60 -6.53
C PHE A 115 -9.56 -17.28 -6.12
N THR A 116 -9.98 -17.09 -4.87
CA THR A 116 -11.07 -17.87 -4.26
C THR A 116 -12.15 -17.01 -3.62
N ALA A 117 -11.95 -15.70 -3.51
CA ALA A 117 -12.88 -14.80 -2.82
C ALA A 117 -13.21 -13.55 -3.66
N GLY A 118 -14.44 -13.06 -3.49
CA GLY A 118 -14.99 -11.87 -4.14
C GLY A 118 -15.68 -12.16 -5.47
N TRP A 119 -15.52 -13.36 -6.03
CA TRP A 119 -16.10 -13.73 -7.31
C TRP A 119 -16.21 -15.25 -7.51
N GLN A 120 -17.03 -15.63 -8.47
CA GLN A 120 -17.02 -16.96 -9.09
C GLN A 120 -17.25 -16.88 -10.60
N ALA A 121 -16.73 -17.84 -11.36
CA ALA A 121 -16.93 -17.93 -12.80
C ALA A 121 -17.41 -19.31 -13.26
N SER A 122 -18.32 -19.31 -14.22
CA SER A 122 -18.83 -20.51 -14.90
C SER A 122 -19.07 -20.21 -16.38
N GLU A 123 -19.12 -21.27 -17.20
CA GLU A 123 -19.61 -21.17 -18.57
C GLU A 123 -20.92 -21.96 -18.70
N ALA A 124 -21.79 -21.53 -19.61
CA ALA A 124 -22.99 -22.27 -19.98
C ALA A 124 -23.19 -22.27 -21.50
N THR A 125 -23.88 -23.30 -22.01
CA THR A 125 -24.40 -23.32 -23.38
C THR A 125 -25.91 -23.13 -23.32
N LEU A 126 -26.42 -22.07 -23.94
CA LEU A 126 -27.84 -21.77 -24.02
C LEU A 126 -28.55 -22.79 -24.92
N ALA A 127 -29.88 -22.91 -24.81
CA ALA A 127 -30.69 -23.78 -25.66
C ALA A 127 -30.54 -23.46 -27.17
N THR A 128 -30.12 -22.23 -27.50
CA THR A 128 -29.80 -21.79 -28.87
C THR A 128 -28.44 -22.29 -29.39
N GLY A 129 -27.67 -23.00 -28.56
CA GLY A 129 -26.29 -23.43 -28.85
C GLY A 129 -25.23 -22.37 -28.58
N ALA A 130 -25.61 -21.16 -28.14
CA ALA A 130 -24.66 -20.09 -27.83
C ALA A 130 -23.93 -20.32 -26.49
N ARG A 131 -22.61 -20.12 -26.46
CA ARG A 131 -21.81 -20.19 -25.23
C ARG A 131 -21.78 -18.83 -24.52
N VAL A 132 -21.83 -18.85 -23.19
CA VAL A 132 -21.73 -17.65 -22.35
C VAL A 132 -20.75 -17.86 -21.21
N LEU A 133 -20.00 -16.81 -20.87
CA LEU A 133 -19.22 -16.71 -19.62
C LEU A 133 -20.05 -15.94 -18.60
N ILE A 134 -20.25 -16.53 -17.43
CA ILE A 134 -21.00 -15.96 -16.32
C ILE A 134 -20.04 -15.69 -15.17
N LEU A 135 -20.02 -14.44 -14.70
CA LEU A 135 -19.22 -13.97 -13.57
C LEU A 135 -20.16 -13.43 -12.50
N ASP A 136 -20.12 -13.99 -11.31
CA ASP A 136 -20.81 -13.42 -10.15
C ASP A 136 -19.78 -12.72 -9.27
N LEU A 137 -19.97 -11.42 -9.00
CA LEU A 137 -19.07 -10.61 -8.17
C LEU A 137 -19.80 -10.08 -6.95
N GLY A 138 -19.20 -10.27 -5.77
CA GLY A 138 -19.79 -9.83 -4.51
C GLY A 138 -18.86 -10.10 -3.32
N PRO A 139 -18.90 -9.26 -2.27
CA PRO A 139 -17.95 -9.34 -1.16
C PRO A 139 -18.08 -10.62 -0.32
N ALA A 140 -19.23 -11.29 -0.39
CA ALA A 140 -19.49 -12.56 0.29
C ALA A 140 -19.36 -13.78 -0.63
N ILE A 141 -19.02 -13.60 -1.91
CA ILE A 141 -18.87 -14.70 -2.86
C ILE A 141 -17.54 -15.39 -2.63
N THR A 142 -17.59 -16.71 -2.54
CA THR A 142 -16.42 -17.59 -2.46
C THR A 142 -16.56 -18.65 -3.53
N GLY A 143 -15.49 -18.96 -4.26
CA GLY A 143 -15.50 -20.04 -5.25
C GLY A 143 -14.45 -19.92 -6.35
N GLY A 144 -14.11 -18.70 -6.78
CA GLY A 144 -13.21 -18.50 -7.92
C GLY A 144 -13.78 -19.13 -9.20
N ALA A 145 -12.91 -19.50 -10.16
CA ALA A 145 -13.37 -20.22 -11.33
C ALA A 145 -13.78 -21.67 -11.00
N ALA A 146 -14.89 -22.11 -11.60
CA ALA A 146 -15.30 -23.51 -11.56
C ALA A 146 -14.16 -24.44 -12.05
N PRO A 147 -14.11 -25.73 -11.62
CA PRO A 147 -13.01 -26.64 -11.97
C PRO A 147 -12.66 -26.69 -13.47
N ALA A 148 -13.67 -26.62 -14.35
CA ALA A 148 -13.49 -26.61 -15.80
C ALA A 148 -12.80 -25.35 -16.36
N LEU A 149 -12.75 -24.27 -15.57
CA LEU A 149 -12.22 -22.95 -15.94
C LEU A 149 -10.93 -22.58 -15.18
N GLN A 150 -10.46 -23.42 -14.25
CA GLN A 150 -9.24 -23.12 -13.47
C GLN A 150 -8.00 -22.91 -14.36
N GLY A 151 -7.87 -23.67 -15.45
CA GLY A 151 -6.79 -23.48 -16.42
C GLY A 151 -6.88 -22.19 -17.24
N GLN A 152 -7.98 -21.46 -17.15
CA GLN A 152 -8.16 -20.14 -17.75
C GLN A 152 -8.02 -19.00 -16.74
N VAL A 153 -7.73 -19.30 -15.46
CA VAL A 153 -7.44 -18.27 -14.46
C VAL A 153 -5.93 -18.15 -14.28
N LEU A 154 -5.38 -16.99 -14.58
CA LEU A 154 -3.99 -16.68 -14.27
C LEU A 154 -3.85 -16.08 -12.90
N SER A 155 -2.78 -16.45 -12.20
CA SER A 155 -2.27 -15.61 -11.14
C SER A 155 -1.83 -14.26 -11.66
N SER A 156 -2.09 -13.20 -10.91
CA SER A 156 -1.69 -11.82 -11.24
C SER A 156 -0.25 -11.82 -11.79
N ALA A 157 -0.17 -11.66 -13.12
CA ALA A 157 0.96 -11.71 -14.05
C ALA A 157 2.02 -12.84 -13.91
N PRO A 158 2.24 -13.64 -14.97
CA PRO A 158 3.43 -14.44 -15.20
C PRO A 158 4.56 -13.64 -15.89
N ALA A 159 5.81 -14.08 -15.67
CA ALA A 159 7.03 -13.52 -16.22
C ALA A 159 7.19 -13.74 -17.74
N THR A 160 7.63 -12.71 -18.46
CA THR A 160 8.15 -12.86 -19.83
C THR A 160 9.62 -13.30 -19.77
N PRO A 161 10.05 -14.36 -20.48
CA PRO A 161 11.44 -14.78 -20.48
C PRO A 161 12.28 -13.85 -21.37
N GLY A 162 12.90 -12.84 -20.76
CA GLY A 162 13.89 -11.98 -21.40
C GLY A 162 15.31 -12.45 -21.08
N ALA A 163 15.99 -12.98 -22.09
CA ALA A 163 17.44 -13.20 -22.23
C ALA A 163 18.28 -13.21 -20.93
N GLN A 164 18.65 -14.41 -20.47
CA GLN A 164 19.75 -14.60 -19.54
C GLN A 164 21.06 -14.18 -20.24
N ALA A 165 21.58 -13.01 -19.88
CA ALA A 165 22.99 -12.72 -20.10
C ALA A 165 23.78 -13.54 -19.07
N VAL A 166 24.40 -14.61 -19.54
CA VAL A 166 25.35 -15.40 -18.74
C VAL A 166 26.58 -14.52 -18.48
N LEU A 167 26.66 -13.94 -17.29
CA LEU A 167 27.89 -13.35 -16.78
C LEU A 167 28.64 -14.42 -15.99
N THR A 168 29.62 -15.04 -16.65
CA THR A 168 30.66 -15.83 -16.00
C THR A 168 31.57 -14.90 -15.20
N ALA A 169 31.31 -14.77 -13.91
CA ALA A 169 32.31 -14.34 -12.95
C ALA A 169 32.07 -15.09 -11.65
N THR A 170 33.00 -15.94 -11.29
CA THR A 170 33.12 -16.54 -9.95
C THR A 170 33.71 -15.49 -9.00
N PRO A 171 33.05 -15.24 -7.85
CA PRO A 171 33.81 -14.85 -6.67
C PRO A 171 33.46 -15.77 -5.50
N THR A 172 34.48 -16.44 -4.99
CA THR A 172 34.45 -17.08 -3.67
C THR A 172 34.15 -16.02 -2.61
N LEU A 173 33.02 -16.17 -1.90
CA LEU A 173 32.64 -15.39 -0.73
C LEU A 173 33.03 -16.14 0.57
N PRO A 174 33.24 -15.44 1.70
CA PRO A 174 33.71 -16.06 2.95
C PRO A 174 32.70 -17.06 3.55
N PRO A 175 33.15 -18.04 4.36
CA PRO A 175 32.27 -19.05 4.97
C PRO A 175 31.42 -18.43 6.10
N GLY A 176 30.10 -18.66 6.10
CA GLY A 176 29.26 -18.28 7.23
C GLY A 176 27.75 -18.39 7.04
N ASP A 177 27.24 -18.23 5.82
CA ASP A 177 25.80 -18.02 5.63
C ASP A 177 25.10 -19.29 5.14
N THR A 178 24.66 -20.11 6.10
CA THR A 178 23.65 -21.16 5.87
C THR A 178 22.26 -20.60 6.08
N VAL A 179 21.28 -21.09 5.33
CA VAL A 179 19.86 -20.81 5.57
C VAL A 179 19.50 -21.45 6.91
N ALA A 180 19.35 -20.65 7.96
CA ALA A 180 18.59 -21.11 9.11
C ALA A 180 17.18 -21.45 8.60
N PRO A 181 16.60 -22.60 8.96
CA PRO A 181 15.24 -22.93 8.59
C PRO A 181 14.32 -21.76 8.98
N ALA A 182 13.34 -21.46 8.11
CA ALA A 182 12.38 -20.39 8.37
C ALA A 182 11.86 -20.52 9.80
N LYS A 183 12.10 -19.50 10.62
CA LYS A 183 11.64 -19.51 12.01
C LYS A 183 10.13 -19.34 11.97
N VAL A 184 9.42 -20.46 11.98
CA VAL A 184 7.96 -20.46 12.15
C VAL A 184 7.71 -19.96 13.56
N LEU A 185 7.30 -18.70 13.67
CA LEU A 185 6.95 -18.11 14.94
C LEU A 185 5.49 -18.45 15.24
N PRO A 186 5.12 -18.66 16.52
CA PRO A 186 3.73 -18.84 16.86
C PRO A 186 2.92 -17.64 16.33
N PRO A 187 1.74 -17.88 15.74
CA PRO A 187 0.90 -16.80 15.27
C PRO A 187 0.60 -15.86 16.43
N ALA A 188 0.57 -14.57 16.13
CA ALA A 188 0.37 -13.60 17.18
C ALA A 188 -1.02 -13.78 17.82
N PRO A 189 -1.17 -13.57 19.13
CA PRO A 189 -2.46 -13.76 19.81
C PRO A 189 -3.56 -12.91 19.18
N ALA A 190 -4.74 -13.50 18.96
CA ALA A 190 -5.88 -12.78 18.41
C ALA A 190 -6.34 -11.67 19.37
N LEU A 191 -6.62 -10.47 18.84
CA LEU A 191 -7.22 -9.37 19.61
C LEU A 191 -8.75 -9.51 19.65
N PRO A 192 -9.40 -9.13 20.75
CA PRO A 192 -10.85 -9.20 20.86
C PRO A 192 -11.57 -8.04 20.14
N GLY A 193 -12.46 -8.37 19.22
CA GLY A 193 -13.37 -7.43 18.55
C GLY A 193 -12.98 -7.10 17.10
N PRO A 194 -13.89 -6.46 16.33
CA PRO A 194 -13.63 -6.13 14.93
C PRO A 194 -12.50 -5.10 14.79
N VAL A 195 -11.65 -5.27 13.79
CA VAL A 195 -10.71 -4.24 13.34
C VAL A 195 -11.53 -3.11 12.72
N LEU A 196 -11.54 -1.94 13.36
CA LEU A 196 -12.26 -0.77 12.86
C LEU A 196 -11.45 -0.14 11.71
N SER A 197 -12.07 -0.04 10.55
CA SER A 197 -11.48 0.47 9.30
C SER A 197 -11.83 1.94 9.00
N GLY A 198 -12.27 2.70 10.00
CA GLY A 198 -12.72 4.09 9.86
C GLY A 198 -11.76 5.13 10.45
N PRO A 199 -11.84 6.40 10.00
CA PRO A 199 -11.12 7.49 10.64
C PRO A 199 -11.54 7.62 12.11
N MET A 200 -10.57 7.93 12.94
CA MET A 200 -10.69 7.90 14.39
C MET A 200 -11.51 9.10 14.88
N PRO A 201 -12.72 8.91 15.43
CA PRO A 201 -13.52 10.03 15.87
C PRO A 201 -12.88 10.66 17.10
N LEU A 202 -12.28 11.84 16.92
CA LEU A 202 -11.64 12.61 18.00
C LEU A 202 -12.67 13.21 18.97
N GLN A 203 -13.96 13.20 18.63
CA GLN A 203 -15.01 13.70 19.51
C GLN A 203 -16.32 13.00 19.22
N GLY A 204 -17.22 12.99 20.19
CA GLY A 204 -18.55 12.40 20.05
C GLY A 204 -19.50 12.82 21.15
N ARG A 205 -20.79 12.56 20.93
CA ARG A 205 -21.86 12.79 21.91
C ARG A 205 -22.67 11.53 22.08
N VAL A 206 -22.95 11.18 23.33
CA VAL A 206 -23.80 10.05 23.68
C VAL A 206 -25.26 10.43 23.47
N PRO A 207 -26.05 9.65 22.69
CA PRO A 207 -27.48 9.89 22.52
C PRO A 207 -28.26 9.91 23.85
N GLY A 208 -29.31 10.73 23.90
CA GLY A 208 -30.22 10.84 25.05
C GLY A 208 -30.06 12.13 25.86
N ALA A 209 -30.94 12.31 26.85
CA ALA A 209 -30.96 13.47 27.72
C ALA A 209 -29.79 13.42 28.72
N ALA A 210 -29.17 14.57 28.98
CA ALA A 210 -28.07 14.68 29.94
C ALA A 210 -28.57 14.36 31.36
N THR A 211 -27.93 13.39 31.99
CA THR A 211 -28.25 12.96 33.36
C THR A 211 -27.19 13.35 34.39
N ALA A 212 -26.03 13.86 33.95
CA ALA A 212 -24.91 14.28 34.81
C ALA A 212 -24.54 13.25 35.89
N ALA A 213 -24.42 11.98 35.49
CA ALA A 213 -24.10 10.89 36.41
C ALA A 213 -22.61 10.89 36.82
N LEU A 214 -22.33 10.34 38.01
CA LEU A 214 -20.97 10.05 38.46
C LEU A 214 -20.35 8.97 37.56
N LEU A 215 -19.20 9.27 36.97
CA LEU A 215 -18.46 8.34 36.14
C LEU A 215 -17.74 7.29 37.00
N ALA A 216 -18.01 6.01 36.75
CA ALA A 216 -17.30 4.91 37.38
C ALA A 216 -15.84 4.83 36.90
N ALA A 217 -15.00 4.13 37.68
CA ALA A 217 -13.64 3.82 37.25
C ALA A 217 -13.64 3.08 35.90
N PRO A 218 -12.64 3.30 35.02
CA PRO A 218 -12.57 2.63 33.74
C PRO A 218 -12.42 1.12 33.91
N ARG A 219 -13.09 0.36 33.03
CA ARG A 219 -12.85 -1.08 32.91
C ARG A 219 -11.62 -1.31 32.05
N ILE A 220 -10.69 -2.15 32.53
CA ILE A 220 -9.41 -2.40 31.88
C ILE A 220 -9.35 -3.85 31.40
N GLY A 221 -9.19 -4.06 30.09
CA GLY A 221 -8.87 -5.34 29.47
C GLY A 221 -7.42 -5.36 29.01
N LYS A 222 -6.63 -6.33 29.48
CA LYS A 222 -5.21 -6.47 29.10
C LYS A 222 -5.08 -7.58 28.06
N ASN A 223 -4.66 -7.23 26.85
CA ASN A 223 -4.39 -8.17 25.77
C ASN A 223 -2.89 -8.12 25.42
N PRO A 224 -2.34 -9.16 24.77
CA PRO A 224 -0.95 -9.13 24.33
C PRO A 224 -0.67 -7.94 23.38
N GLY A 225 0.20 -7.02 23.81
CA GLY A 225 0.59 -5.85 23.02
C GLY A 225 -0.49 -4.78 22.89
N GLN A 226 -1.59 -4.86 23.65
CA GLN A 226 -2.70 -3.90 23.62
C GLN A 226 -3.44 -3.85 24.96
N THR A 227 -3.77 -2.65 25.42
CA THR A 227 -4.66 -2.47 26.58
C THR A 227 -5.94 -1.76 26.15
N ARG A 228 -7.09 -2.38 26.44
CA ARG A 228 -8.42 -1.81 26.25
C ARG A 228 -8.87 -1.09 27.52
N VAL A 229 -9.27 0.17 27.38
CA VAL A 229 -9.87 1.00 28.42
C VAL A 229 -11.31 1.30 28.00
N VAL A 230 -12.28 0.99 28.86
CA VAL A 230 -13.70 1.25 28.59
C VAL A 230 -14.23 2.24 29.62
N LEU A 231 -14.77 3.35 29.12
CA LEU A 231 -15.51 4.33 29.91
C LEU A 231 -17.01 4.13 29.64
N ASP A 232 -17.77 3.87 30.71
CA ASP A 232 -19.22 3.76 30.65
C ASP A 232 -19.84 5.16 30.78
N LEU A 233 -20.15 5.77 29.64
CA LEU A 233 -20.63 7.14 29.51
C LEU A 233 -22.17 7.21 29.61
N PRO A 234 -22.72 8.05 30.50
CA PRO A 234 -24.16 8.22 30.62
C PRO A 234 -24.76 8.95 29.41
N PRO A 235 -26.07 8.79 29.14
CA PRO A 235 -26.78 9.54 28.12
C PRO A 235 -26.56 11.06 28.19
N GLY A 236 -26.43 11.69 27.03
CA GLY A 236 -26.25 13.14 26.87
C GLY A 236 -24.85 13.68 27.16
N SER A 237 -23.93 12.85 27.67
CA SER A 237 -22.51 13.23 27.82
C SER A 237 -21.80 13.40 26.47
N SER A 238 -20.70 14.14 26.44
CA SER A 238 -19.83 14.27 25.27
C SER A 238 -18.38 14.02 25.64
N TYR A 239 -17.58 13.61 24.66
CA TYR A 239 -16.15 13.38 24.82
C TYR A 239 -15.35 14.04 23.70
N ARG A 240 -14.11 14.42 24.03
CA ARG A 240 -13.07 14.82 23.08
C ARG A 240 -11.76 14.11 23.46
N LEU A 241 -11.15 13.45 22.48
CA LEU A 241 -9.91 12.71 22.59
C LEU A 241 -8.74 13.61 22.19
N VAL A 242 -7.79 13.77 23.09
CA VAL A 242 -6.65 14.68 22.95
C VAL A 242 -5.37 13.87 23.09
N PRO A 243 -4.83 13.38 21.97
CA PRO A 243 -3.55 12.67 21.97
C PRO A 243 -2.39 13.63 22.22
N GLY A 244 -1.33 13.14 22.86
CA GLY A 244 -0.12 13.91 23.08
C GLY A 244 1.08 13.06 23.52
N ALA A 245 2.18 13.75 23.82
CA ALA A 245 3.46 13.12 24.14
C ALA A 245 3.42 12.20 25.38
N ALA A 246 2.55 12.50 26.34
CA ALA A 246 2.37 11.72 27.56
C ALA A 246 1.36 10.55 27.40
N GLY A 247 0.52 10.59 26.37
CA GLY A 247 -0.57 9.65 26.18
C GLY A 247 -1.87 10.34 25.75
N LEU A 248 -3.00 9.74 26.10
CA LEU A 248 -4.31 10.15 25.63
C LEU A 248 -5.13 10.77 26.75
N ASN A 249 -5.56 12.02 26.57
CA ASN A 249 -6.57 12.62 27.43
C ASN A 249 -7.96 12.45 26.82
N VAL A 250 -8.93 12.11 27.65
CA VAL A 250 -10.35 12.10 27.30
C VAL A 250 -11.01 13.24 28.07
N GLU A 251 -11.25 14.35 27.39
CA GLU A 251 -12.02 15.47 27.92
C GLU A 251 -13.50 15.08 27.87
N LEU A 252 -14.18 15.13 29.01
CA LEU A 252 -15.57 14.73 29.16
C LEU A 252 -16.42 15.91 29.63
N SER A 253 -17.65 15.99 29.13
CA SER A 253 -18.67 16.93 29.57
C SER A 253 -20.01 16.22 29.80
N GLY A 254 -20.85 16.77 30.69
CA GLY A 254 -22.13 16.15 31.06
C GLY A 254 -21.99 14.93 31.97
N VAL A 255 -20.88 14.86 32.72
CA VAL A 255 -20.56 13.82 33.71
C VAL A 255 -19.98 14.47 34.97
N THR A 256 -20.07 13.79 36.10
CA THR A 256 -19.31 14.16 37.31
C THR A 256 -18.15 13.19 37.48
N LEU A 257 -16.94 13.70 37.74
CA LEU A 257 -15.77 12.88 38.06
C LEU A 257 -15.39 13.08 39.52
N ALA A 258 -15.18 11.99 40.25
CA ALA A 258 -14.43 12.02 41.50
C ALA A 258 -12.93 11.83 41.18
N ALA A 259 -12.04 12.49 41.93
CA ALA A 259 -10.61 12.30 41.75
C ALA A 259 -10.22 10.85 42.15
N GLN A 260 -9.70 10.09 41.19
CA GLN A 260 -9.26 8.71 41.37
C GLN A 260 -8.26 8.32 40.27
N GLY A 261 -7.52 7.24 40.46
CA GLY A 261 -6.56 6.76 39.47
C GLY A 261 -5.92 5.44 39.87
N ALA A 262 -5.22 4.82 38.93
CA ALA A 262 -4.40 3.64 39.17
C ALA A 262 -3.09 3.72 38.39
N ARG A 263 -2.01 3.21 38.99
CA ARG A 263 -0.67 3.08 38.40
C ARG A 263 -0.34 1.62 38.10
N SER A 264 0.74 1.40 37.37
CA SER A 264 1.23 0.08 36.96
C SER A 264 0.14 -0.75 36.28
N VAL A 265 -0.66 -0.10 35.42
CA VAL A 265 -1.85 -0.70 34.83
C VAL A 265 -1.47 -1.80 33.84
N SER A 266 -0.58 -1.52 32.90
CA SER A 266 -0.13 -2.44 31.84
C SER A 266 1.15 -1.92 31.17
N PRO A 267 1.80 -2.68 30.27
CA PRO A 267 2.87 -2.15 29.44
C PRO A 267 2.43 -0.97 28.55
N GLU A 268 1.23 -1.00 27.98
CA GLU A 268 0.72 0.01 27.03
C GLU A 268 0.10 1.23 27.71
N VAL A 269 -0.47 1.07 28.90
CA VAL A 269 -1.01 2.14 29.76
C VAL A 269 -0.35 2.05 31.12
N ARG A 270 0.47 3.03 31.48
CA ARG A 270 1.20 3.08 32.75
C ARG A 270 0.31 3.51 33.91
N GLU A 271 -0.52 4.52 33.67
CA GLU A 271 -1.39 5.15 34.67
C GLU A 271 -2.69 5.60 33.98
N TRP A 272 -3.80 5.56 34.72
CA TRP A 272 -4.97 6.36 34.39
C TRP A 272 -5.36 7.24 35.59
N ARG A 273 -5.84 8.45 35.33
CA ARG A 273 -6.26 9.41 36.37
C ARG A 273 -7.48 10.21 35.94
N PHE A 274 -8.43 10.39 36.85
CA PHE A 274 -9.54 11.31 36.73
C PHE A 274 -9.14 12.66 37.31
N VAL A 275 -9.33 13.71 36.52
CA VAL A 275 -9.12 15.10 36.90
C VAL A 275 -10.48 15.80 36.84
N PRO A 276 -11.16 15.97 37.98
CA PRO A 276 -12.46 16.63 38.03
C PRO A 276 -12.40 18.07 37.51
N GLY A 277 -13.47 18.52 36.85
CA GLY A 277 -13.64 19.89 36.38
C GLY A 277 -15.10 20.33 36.51
N VAL A 278 -15.36 21.61 36.21
CA VAL A 278 -16.73 22.14 36.23
C VAL A 278 -17.51 21.58 35.03
N GLY A 279 -18.64 20.92 35.29
CA GLY A 279 -19.50 20.33 34.25
C GLY A 279 -18.93 19.10 33.54
N GLY A 280 -17.85 18.51 34.07
CA GLY A 280 -17.12 17.42 33.42
C GLY A 280 -15.77 17.12 34.08
N GLY A 281 -14.79 16.77 33.25
CA GLY A 281 -13.42 16.53 33.71
C GLY A 281 -12.57 15.86 32.64
N VAL A 282 -11.35 15.47 33.00
CA VAL A 282 -10.42 14.78 32.10
C VAL A 282 -10.09 13.41 32.65
N VAL A 283 -10.17 12.38 31.79
CA VAL A 283 -9.56 11.08 32.05
C VAL A 283 -8.21 11.05 31.32
N SER A 284 -7.11 11.11 32.06
CA SER A 284 -5.76 11.02 31.52
C SER A 284 -5.31 9.57 31.48
N LEU A 285 -4.88 9.08 30.31
CA LEU A 285 -4.29 7.76 30.09
C LEU A 285 -2.81 7.95 29.72
N LEU A 286 -1.91 7.64 30.64
CA LEU A 286 -0.46 7.78 30.44
C LEU A 286 0.10 6.56 29.71
N THR A 287 0.78 6.75 28.58
CA THR A 287 1.34 5.68 27.75
C THR A 287 2.89 5.70 27.81
N PRO A 288 3.58 4.58 27.49
CA PRO A 288 5.04 4.55 27.47
C PRO A 288 5.66 5.29 26.28
N ALA A 289 4.89 5.50 25.21
CA ALA A 289 5.29 6.18 23.99
C ALA A 289 4.24 7.25 23.65
N PRO A 290 4.63 8.32 22.95
CA PRO A 290 3.69 9.33 22.46
C PRO A 290 2.56 8.70 21.64
N VAL A 291 1.36 9.26 21.79
CA VAL A 291 0.25 8.99 20.89
C VAL A 291 0.01 10.21 20.02
N THR A 292 -0.46 10.00 18.80
CA THR A 292 -0.75 11.09 17.84
C THR A 292 -2.22 11.08 17.48
N ALA A 293 -2.67 12.04 16.65
CA ALA A 293 -4.02 11.99 16.08
C ALA A 293 -4.30 10.71 15.26
N ARG A 294 -3.25 10.00 14.82
CA ARG A 294 -3.36 8.90 13.87
C ARG A 294 -2.78 7.57 14.37
N SER A 295 -2.18 7.55 15.56
CA SER A 295 -1.47 6.35 16.05
C SER A 295 -1.36 6.25 17.55
N GLY A 296 -1.09 5.03 18.03
CA GLY A 296 -0.93 4.70 19.44
C GLY A 296 -2.24 4.33 20.16
N TRP A 297 -3.39 4.55 19.51
CA TRP A 297 -4.71 4.28 20.06
C TRP A 297 -5.74 3.97 18.97
N ARG A 298 -6.91 3.44 19.37
CA ARG A 298 -8.18 3.35 18.61
C ARG A 298 -9.36 3.64 19.52
N ALA A 299 -10.44 4.22 18.98
CA ALA A 299 -11.64 4.49 19.75
C ALA A 299 -12.92 4.09 19.04
N GLN A 300 -13.90 3.62 19.82
CA GLN A 300 -15.25 3.35 19.36
C GLN A 300 -16.25 3.74 20.43
N LEU A 301 -17.33 4.41 20.03
CA LEU A 301 -18.50 4.56 20.86
C LEU A 301 -19.50 3.44 20.53
N LEU A 302 -19.81 2.61 21.51
CA LEU A 302 -20.74 1.48 21.39
C LEU A 302 -22.03 1.74 22.19
N PRO A 303 -23.19 1.27 21.70
CA PRO A 303 -24.44 1.35 22.46
C PRO A 303 -24.33 0.54 23.77
N PRO A 304 -25.24 0.75 24.73
CA PRO A 304 -25.29 -0.05 25.95
C PRO A 304 -25.43 -1.54 25.62
N ALA A 305 -24.61 -2.40 26.25
CA ALA A 305 -24.84 -3.85 26.21
C ALA A 305 -25.96 -4.27 27.18
N SER A 306 -26.11 -3.53 28.27
CA SER A 306 -27.14 -3.67 29.30
C SER A 306 -27.26 -2.33 30.04
N GLY A 307 -28.45 -2.00 30.56
CA GLY A 307 -28.69 -0.69 31.19
C GLY A 307 -28.69 0.45 30.19
N SER A 308 -28.33 1.66 30.62
CA SER A 308 -28.41 2.89 29.82
C SER A 308 -27.06 3.51 29.43
N ALA A 309 -25.94 2.98 29.94
CA ALA A 309 -24.62 3.55 29.71
C ALA A 309 -24.02 3.10 28.37
N TRP A 310 -23.62 4.07 27.56
CA TRP A 310 -22.86 3.83 26.34
C TRP A 310 -21.39 3.56 26.68
N ARG A 311 -20.68 2.86 25.80
CA ARG A 311 -19.30 2.43 26.07
C ARG A 311 -18.37 3.17 25.12
N LEU A 312 -17.59 4.10 25.63
CA LEU A 312 -16.42 4.60 24.91
C LEU A 312 -15.28 3.62 25.14
N VAL A 313 -15.02 2.80 24.12
CA VAL A 313 -13.95 1.81 24.09
C VAL A 313 -12.72 2.44 23.49
N LEU A 314 -11.60 2.36 24.19
CA LEU A 314 -10.29 2.89 23.78
C LEU A 314 -9.29 1.74 23.80
N ASP A 315 -8.70 1.42 22.65
CA ASP A 315 -7.61 0.43 22.57
C ASP A 315 -6.29 1.18 22.45
N LEU A 316 -5.35 0.93 23.35
CA LEU A 316 -4.05 1.58 23.41
C LEU A 316 -2.96 0.57 23.11
N SER A 317 -2.07 0.92 22.18
CA SER A 317 -0.89 0.12 21.86
C SER A 317 0.07 0.97 21.04
N PRO A 318 1.38 0.94 21.34
CA PRO A 318 2.38 1.65 20.52
C PRO A 318 2.46 1.11 19.08
N ALA A 319 1.92 -0.07 18.82
CA ALA A 319 1.87 -0.68 17.50
C ALA A 319 0.64 -0.27 16.67
N LEU A 320 -0.33 0.48 17.23
CA LEU A 320 -1.50 0.91 16.45
C LEU A 320 -1.09 2.01 15.46
N ALA A 321 -1.20 1.70 14.17
CA ALA A 321 -0.99 2.62 13.07
C ALA A 321 -2.32 3.13 12.48
N ASP A 322 -2.21 4.12 11.58
CA ASP A 322 -3.31 4.68 10.81
C ASP A 322 -3.74 3.71 9.71
N LEU A 323 -4.98 3.22 9.80
CA LEU A 323 -5.59 2.33 8.81
C LEU A 323 -6.62 3.03 7.93
N SER A 324 -6.78 4.35 8.07
CA SER A 324 -7.73 5.08 7.23
C SER A 324 -7.25 5.06 5.76
N PRO A 325 -8.15 4.93 4.78
CA PRO A 325 -7.74 4.94 3.38
C PRO A 325 -7.09 6.28 3.01
N LEU A 326 -6.03 6.25 2.20
CA LEU A 326 -5.45 7.47 1.64
C LEU A 326 -6.46 8.15 0.70
N THR A 327 -6.65 9.46 0.89
CA THR A 327 -7.39 10.29 -0.05
C THR A 327 -6.68 10.36 -1.41
N PRO A 328 -7.37 10.69 -2.51
CA PRO A 328 -6.71 10.85 -3.82
C PRO A 328 -5.55 11.85 -3.81
N ALA A 329 -5.66 12.93 -3.02
CA ALA A 329 -4.61 13.92 -2.87
C ALA A 329 -3.38 13.34 -2.13
N GLU A 330 -3.59 12.56 -1.07
CA GLU A 330 -2.49 11.93 -0.34
C GLU A 330 -1.80 10.80 -1.13
N ARG A 331 -2.48 10.18 -2.11
CA ARG A 331 -1.87 9.19 -3.02
C ARG A 331 -1.02 9.82 -4.12
N ALA A 332 -1.10 11.13 -4.34
CA ALA A 332 -0.33 11.79 -5.38
C ALA A 332 1.15 11.87 -4.97
N VAL A 333 2.04 11.34 -5.81
CA VAL A 333 3.48 11.55 -5.71
C VAL A 333 3.88 12.54 -6.79
N GLY A 334 4.44 13.68 -6.39
CA GLY A 334 4.83 14.72 -7.34
C GLY A 334 5.90 14.24 -8.32
N ALA A 335 5.90 14.75 -9.55
CA ALA A 335 6.86 14.37 -10.58
C ALA A 335 8.31 14.57 -10.13
N VAL A 336 9.18 13.63 -10.53
CA VAL A 336 10.63 13.72 -10.38
C VAL A 336 11.21 14.26 -11.69
N PRO A 337 11.96 15.37 -11.65
CA PRO A 337 12.59 15.91 -12.86
C PRO A 337 13.57 14.89 -13.48
N PRO A 338 13.62 14.76 -14.81
CA PRO A 338 14.61 13.90 -15.44
C PRO A 338 16.02 14.50 -15.29
N VAL A 339 17.03 13.62 -15.23
CA VAL A 339 18.43 13.98 -14.99
C VAL A 339 19.18 14.03 -16.33
N LEU A 340 20.15 14.93 -16.43
CA LEU A 340 21.00 15.04 -17.63
C LEU A 340 21.91 13.80 -17.75
N ALA A 341 21.89 13.12 -18.89
CA ALA A 341 22.82 12.02 -19.17
C ALA A 341 24.18 12.60 -19.62
N THR A 342 25.09 12.87 -18.68
CA THR A 342 26.48 13.20 -19.02
C THR A 342 27.22 11.94 -19.46
N ARG A 343 27.30 11.71 -20.79
CA ARG A 343 28.37 10.87 -21.34
C ARG A 343 29.67 11.69 -21.36
N GLY A 344 30.76 11.09 -20.91
CA GLY A 344 32.06 11.77 -20.76
C GLY A 344 32.57 12.47 -22.04
N THR A 345 33.44 13.45 -21.81
CA THR A 345 34.13 14.34 -22.78
C THR A 345 33.26 15.34 -23.56
N ALA A 346 32.99 16.47 -22.88
CA ALA A 346 32.88 17.89 -23.27
C ALA A 346 32.87 18.42 -24.73
N ILE A 347 32.78 17.66 -25.83
CA ILE A 347 32.92 18.25 -27.19
C ILE A 347 31.70 18.05 -28.11
N LEU A 348 30.61 17.40 -27.68
CA LEU A 348 29.38 17.26 -28.51
C LEU A 348 28.09 17.65 -27.76
N ALA A 349 28.13 18.75 -27.00
CA ALA A 349 27.00 19.26 -26.21
C ALA A 349 25.94 20.03 -27.04
N LEU A 350 25.29 19.37 -28.00
CA LEU A 350 24.11 19.93 -28.70
C LEU A 350 22.86 19.02 -28.64
N SER A 351 22.89 17.92 -27.90
CA SER A 351 21.67 17.20 -27.48
C SER A 351 21.80 16.77 -26.01
N ALA A 352 21.20 17.53 -25.10
CA ALA A 352 21.05 17.09 -23.72
C ALA A 352 20.04 15.94 -23.69
N ASN A 353 20.55 14.70 -23.59
CA ASN A 353 19.69 13.54 -23.38
C ASN A 353 19.25 13.52 -21.92
N PHE A 354 17.99 13.83 -21.67
CA PHE A 354 17.37 13.69 -20.35
C PHE A 354 16.93 12.25 -20.14
N VAL A 355 17.31 11.66 -19.02
CA VAL A 355 16.93 10.29 -18.64
C VAL A 355 16.18 10.30 -17.32
N ARG A 356 15.23 9.36 -17.19
CA ARG A 356 14.54 9.14 -15.93
C ARG A 356 15.53 8.60 -14.89
N PRO A 357 15.49 9.05 -13.63
CA PRO A 357 16.27 8.43 -12.58
C PRO A 357 15.87 6.96 -12.42
N ARG A 358 16.85 6.08 -12.24
CA ARG A 358 16.61 4.66 -12.02
C ARG A 358 16.66 4.31 -10.54
N VAL A 359 15.66 3.56 -10.06
CA VAL A 359 15.60 3.03 -8.69
C VAL A 359 15.41 1.52 -8.74
N VAL A 360 16.20 0.80 -7.95
CA VAL A 360 15.98 -0.62 -7.71
C VAL A 360 15.13 -0.79 -6.46
N LEU A 361 14.02 -1.50 -6.58
CA LEU A 361 13.24 -1.97 -5.43
C LEU A 361 13.49 -3.47 -5.27
N ASP A 362 14.02 -3.85 -4.12
CA ASP A 362 14.22 -5.23 -3.75
C ASP A 362 13.07 -5.71 -2.86
N ALA A 363 12.18 -6.53 -3.42
CA ALA A 363 11.18 -7.23 -2.62
C ALA A 363 11.85 -8.40 -1.91
N GLY A 364 12.12 -8.29 -0.62
CA GLY A 364 12.84 -9.29 0.17
C GLY A 364 12.26 -10.70 0.01
N HIS A 365 13.12 -11.71 0.11
CA HIS A 365 12.74 -13.15 0.04
C HIS A 365 12.07 -13.54 -1.30
N GLY A 366 11.25 -14.60 -1.32
CA GLY A 366 10.54 -15.08 -2.50
C GLY A 366 10.86 -16.53 -2.87
N GLY A 367 9.95 -17.18 -3.58
CA GLY A 367 10.05 -18.58 -3.94
C GLY A 367 10.04 -19.46 -2.70
N ARG A 368 11.12 -20.24 -2.52
CA ARG A 368 11.26 -21.19 -1.40
C ARG A 368 11.58 -20.52 -0.07
N ASP A 369 12.08 -19.30 -0.12
CA ASP A 369 12.38 -18.50 1.06
C ASP A 369 11.14 -17.68 1.45
N PRO A 370 10.39 -18.06 2.49
CA PRO A 370 9.20 -17.33 2.92
C PRO A 370 9.55 -16.03 3.66
N GLY A 371 10.80 -15.87 4.10
CA GLY A 371 11.16 -14.90 5.14
C GLY A 371 10.52 -15.24 6.48
N ALA A 372 10.22 -14.21 7.27
CA ALA A 372 9.51 -14.35 8.52
C ALA A 372 8.06 -14.84 8.30
N VAL A 373 7.65 -15.82 9.12
CA VAL A 373 6.30 -16.38 9.12
C VAL A 373 5.66 -16.13 10.48
N GLY A 374 4.56 -15.37 10.48
CA GLY A 374 3.79 -15.03 11.67
C GLY A 374 2.34 -14.74 11.30
N THR A 375 1.85 -13.56 11.65
CA THR A 375 0.51 -13.07 11.25
C THR A 375 0.38 -12.95 9.72
N VAL A 376 1.48 -12.61 9.06
CA VAL A 376 1.66 -12.60 7.61
C VAL A 376 2.91 -13.38 7.22
N VAL A 377 3.01 -13.75 5.95
CA VAL A 377 4.24 -14.29 5.35
C VAL A 377 5.00 -13.13 4.71
N GLU A 378 6.24 -12.89 5.14
CA GLU A 378 7.04 -11.74 4.73
C GLU A 378 7.13 -11.60 3.21
N LYS A 379 7.48 -12.66 2.48
CA LYS A 379 7.64 -12.60 1.01
C LYS A 379 6.39 -12.11 0.26
N GLU A 380 5.20 -12.32 0.81
CA GLU A 380 3.94 -11.90 0.20
C GLU A 380 3.76 -10.39 0.38
N VAL A 381 3.98 -9.91 1.60
CA VAL A 381 3.84 -8.49 1.94
C VAL A 381 4.91 -7.64 1.26
N THR A 382 6.16 -8.10 1.23
CA THR A 382 7.26 -7.35 0.58
C THR A 382 7.04 -7.19 -0.91
N LEU A 383 6.52 -8.22 -1.59
CA LEU A 383 6.13 -8.14 -3.00
C LEU A 383 4.98 -7.16 -3.20
N ALA A 384 3.94 -7.29 -2.37
CA ALA A 384 2.75 -6.47 -2.46
C ALA A 384 3.07 -4.98 -2.27
N VAL A 385 3.98 -4.64 -1.36
CA VAL A 385 4.44 -3.26 -1.14
C VAL A 385 5.33 -2.80 -2.30
N ALA A 386 6.29 -3.61 -2.76
CA ALA A 386 7.19 -3.25 -3.86
C ALA A 386 6.43 -2.91 -5.16
N LEU A 387 5.38 -3.66 -5.48
CA LEU A 387 4.53 -3.40 -6.65
C LEU A 387 3.76 -2.08 -6.54
N ARG A 388 3.25 -1.73 -5.33
CA ARG A 388 2.60 -0.45 -5.06
C ARG A 388 3.59 0.72 -5.19
N VAL A 389 4.77 0.59 -4.61
CA VAL A 389 5.84 1.60 -4.68
C VAL A 389 6.24 1.82 -6.15
N ARG A 390 6.42 0.74 -6.92
CA ARG A 390 6.70 0.82 -8.36
C ARG A 390 5.66 1.66 -9.10
N GLN A 391 4.37 1.37 -8.91
CA GLN A 391 3.29 2.10 -9.59
C GLN A 391 3.33 3.60 -9.28
N LEU A 392 3.55 3.97 -8.01
CA LEU A 392 3.65 5.36 -7.58
C LEU A 392 4.85 6.07 -8.22
N LEU A 393 6.02 5.42 -8.24
CA LEU A 393 7.26 5.97 -8.77
C LEU A 393 7.27 6.07 -10.30
N GLU A 394 6.76 5.07 -11.02
CA GLU A 394 6.62 5.12 -12.48
C GLU A 394 5.67 6.26 -12.89
N GLY A 395 4.57 6.46 -12.15
CA GLY A 395 3.67 7.60 -12.32
C GLY A 395 4.34 8.95 -12.06
N ALA A 396 5.36 8.99 -11.20
CA ALA A 396 6.17 10.17 -10.93
C ALA A 396 7.35 10.35 -11.91
N GLY A 397 7.49 9.50 -12.93
CA GLY A 397 8.54 9.62 -13.95
C GLY A 397 9.87 8.95 -13.60
N VAL A 398 9.88 8.01 -12.65
CA VAL A 398 11.07 7.23 -12.26
C VAL A 398 11.12 5.90 -13.04
N ASP A 399 12.30 5.49 -13.47
CA ASP A 399 12.55 4.15 -14.02
C ASP A 399 12.73 3.15 -12.86
N VAL A 400 11.86 2.15 -12.74
CA VAL A 400 11.85 1.23 -11.60
C VAL A 400 12.25 -0.18 -12.03
N VAL A 401 13.28 -0.72 -11.39
CA VAL A 401 13.70 -2.10 -11.54
C VAL A 401 13.33 -2.88 -10.29
N LEU A 402 12.53 -3.94 -10.43
CA LEU A 402 12.23 -4.86 -9.34
C LEU A 402 13.24 -6.01 -9.32
N THR A 403 13.73 -6.43 -8.15
CA THR A 403 14.47 -7.70 -8.06
C THR A 403 13.56 -8.88 -8.40
N ARG A 404 12.29 -8.83 -8.00
CA ARG A 404 11.24 -9.76 -8.39
C ARG A 404 9.89 -9.06 -8.46
N ASP A 405 9.06 -9.51 -9.38
CA ASP A 405 7.68 -9.05 -9.64
C ASP A 405 6.64 -10.18 -9.42
N SER A 406 7.11 -11.32 -8.93
CA SER A 406 6.38 -12.57 -8.72
C SER A 406 6.97 -13.31 -7.52
N ASP A 407 6.32 -14.37 -7.07
CA ASP A 407 6.83 -15.21 -5.98
C ASP A 407 7.97 -16.12 -6.46
N ARG A 408 9.16 -15.55 -6.58
CA ARG A 408 10.37 -16.27 -6.99
C ARG A 408 11.61 -15.78 -6.25
N GLU A 409 12.57 -16.66 -6.07
CA GLU A 409 13.96 -16.33 -5.80
C GLU A 409 14.70 -16.05 -7.11
N LEU A 410 15.77 -15.24 -7.08
CA LEU A 410 16.67 -15.09 -8.23
C LEU A 410 17.61 -16.28 -8.38
N HIS A 411 17.89 -16.97 -7.28
CA HIS A 411 18.74 -18.16 -7.25
C HIS A 411 18.41 -19.06 -6.04
N PRO A 412 18.48 -20.40 -6.16
CA PRO A 412 18.19 -21.30 -5.04
C PRO A 412 19.22 -21.27 -3.91
N VAL A 413 20.45 -20.85 -4.21
CA VAL A 413 21.50 -20.60 -3.19
C VAL A 413 21.36 -19.17 -2.68
N LYS A 414 21.03 -19.03 -1.38
CA LYS A 414 20.72 -17.74 -0.74
C LYS A 414 21.78 -16.67 -0.93
N ASN A 415 23.06 -17.01 -0.78
CA ASN A 415 24.13 -16.02 -0.91
C ASN A 415 24.26 -15.51 -2.34
N THR A 416 24.07 -16.38 -3.32
CA THR A 416 24.03 -16.02 -4.73
C THR A 416 22.78 -15.18 -5.04
N ASP A 417 21.62 -15.52 -4.48
CA ASP A 417 20.39 -14.73 -4.60
C ASP A 417 20.59 -13.29 -4.08
N LEU A 418 21.12 -13.13 -2.88
CA LEU A 418 21.42 -11.82 -2.29
C LEU A 418 22.46 -11.04 -3.11
N ALA A 419 23.48 -11.72 -3.64
CA ALA A 419 24.47 -11.10 -4.52
C ALA A 419 23.85 -10.61 -5.84
N LEU A 420 22.98 -11.41 -6.47
CA LEU A 420 22.28 -11.04 -7.70
C LEU A 420 21.33 -9.86 -7.48
N ARG A 421 20.63 -9.81 -6.34
CA ARG A 421 19.78 -8.66 -5.97
C ARG A 421 20.60 -7.37 -5.90
N ALA A 422 21.69 -7.37 -5.13
CA ALA A 422 22.57 -6.22 -5.00
C ALA A 422 23.18 -5.79 -6.35
N ALA A 423 23.50 -6.75 -7.22
CA ALA A 423 24.07 -6.51 -8.54
C ALA A 423 23.14 -5.77 -9.52
N LEU A 424 21.82 -5.71 -9.24
CA LEU A 424 20.90 -4.86 -10.02
C LEU A 424 21.18 -3.36 -9.84
N GLY A 425 21.88 -2.97 -8.78
CA GLY A 425 22.43 -1.62 -8.59
C GLY A 425 23.60 -1.34 -9.55
N THR A 426 23.33 -1.26 -10.85
CA THR A 426 24.34 -0.99 -11.89
C THR A 426 24.73 0.49 -11.94
N PRO A 427 25.87 0.86 -12.55
CA PRO A 427 26.17 2.26 -12.87
C PRO A 427 24.98 2.95 -13.55
N GLY A 428 24.63 4.15 -13.09
CA GLY A 428 23.43 4.89 -13.53
C GLY A 428 22.17 4.62 -12.70
N THR A 429 22.18 3.64 -11.80
CA THR A 429 21.13 3.48 -10.77
C THR A 429 21.33 4.53 -9.67
N ALA A 430 20.28 5.28 -9.37
CA ALA A 430 20.32 6.34 -8.37
C ALA A 430 20.20 5.80 -6.95
N LEU A 431 19.28 4.86 -6.70
CA LEU A 431 18.97 4.35 -5.36
C LEU A 431 18.65 2.85 -5.40
N PHE A 432 18.92 2.16 -4.29
CA PHE A 432 18.49 0.79 -4.03
C PHE A 432 17.70 0.75 -2.71
N VAL A 433 16.47 0.25 -2.74
CA VAL A 433 15.62 0.13 -1.55
C VAL A 433 15.14 -1.30 -1.41
N SER A 434 15.56 -1.98 -0.36
CA SER A 434 15.08 -3.33 -0.01
C SER A 434 13.93 -3.23 0.99
N ILE A 435 12.88 -4.02 0.79
CA ILE A 435 11.63 -3.97 1.56
C ILE A 435 11.46 -5.31 2.26
N HIS A 436 11.34 -5.27 3.59
CA HIS A 436 11.29 -6.41 4.48
C HIS A 436 10.22 -6.27 5.57
N VAL A 437 9.87 -7.39 6.20
CA VAL A 437 8.99 -7.45 7.37
C VAL A 437 9.73 -8.16 8.47
N ASN A 438 9.88 -7.50 9.61
CA ASN A 438 10.69 -8.01 10.69
C ASN A 438 9.91 -9.03 11.54
N ALA A 439 10.63 -9.72 12.41
CA ALA A 439 10.06 -10.57 13.44
C ALA A 439 11.01 -10.70 14.63
N MET A 440 10.44 -10.98 15.80
CA MET A 440 11.18 -11.35 17.00
C MET A 440 10.67 -12.68 17.55
N ASP A 441 11.51 -13.33 18.33
CA ASP A 441 11.19 -14.56 19.03
C ASP A 441 10.00 -14.40 19.96
N ALA A 442 9.27 -15.49 20.24
CA ALA A 442 8.04 -15.46 21.02
C ALA A 442 8.17 -14.73 22.38
N ASN A 443 9.30 -14.85 23.06
CA ASN A 443 9.58 -14.18 24.34
C ASN A 443 9.81 -12.66 24.22
N ALA A 444 10.17 -12.18 23.03
CA ALA A 444 10.39 -10.78 22.71
C ALA A 444 9.30 -10.21 21.77
N ALA A 445 8.34 -11.05 21.38
CA ALA A 445 7.10 -10.79 20.61
C ALA A 445 6.62 -9.33 20.67
N LEU A 446 6.25 -8.96 21.89
CA LEU A 446 5.58 -7.71 22.22
C LEU A 446 6.49 -6.48 22.20
N ARG A 447 7.81 -6.66 21.98
CA ARG A 447 8.79 -5.56 21.88
C ARG A 447 9.13 -5.21 20.42
N GLY A 448 8.80 -6.08 19.48
CA GLY A 448 8.99 -5.85 18.06
C GLY A 448 7.74 -5.20 17.49
N TYR A 449 7.74 -3.89 17.29
CA TYR A 449 6.67 -3.18 16.61
C TYR A 449 7.19 -1.88 15.99
N GLY A 450 6.53 -1.45 14.93
CA GLY A 450 6.84 -0.21 14.22
C GLY A 450 7.92 -0.40 13.16
N ILE A 451 8.34 0.72 12.58
CA ILE A 451 9.20 0.76 11.39
C ILE A 451 10.65 1.05 11.79
N GLU A 452 11.61 0.30 11.25
CA GLU A 452 13.04 0.63 11.28
C GLU A 452 13.63 0.63 9.88
N THR A 453 14.69 1.42 9.68
CA THR A 453 15.39 1.48 8.40
C THR A 453 16.87 1.23 8.61
N TRP A 454 17.39 0.23 7.91
CA TRP A 454 18.77 -0.21 7.94
C TRP A 454 19.56 0.39 6.79
N TRP A 455 20.82 0.73 7.05
CA TRP A 455 21.76 1.20 6.04
C TRP A 455 23.16 0.61 6.28
N ASN A 456 24.02 0.73 5.27
CA ASN A 456 25.42 0.32 5.35
C ASN A 456 26.34 1.52 5.06
N PRO A 457 27.45 1.69 5.81
CA PRO A 457 28.39 2.80 5.60
C PRO A 457 29.28 2.69 4.36
N ASN A 458 29.15 1.62 3.56
CA ASN A 458 29.86 1.45 2.30
C ASN A 458 29.53 2.53 1.24
N HIS A 459 28.45 3.29 1.41
CA HIS A 459 28.12 4.42 0.57
C HIS A 459 27.70 5.64 1.40
N PRO A 460 28.30 6.83 1.20
CA PRO A 460 28.12 8.00 2.07
C PRO A 460 26.68 8.53 2.11
N GLN A 461 25.91 8.32 1.04
CA GLN A 461 24.51 8.77 0.94
C GLN A 461 23.49 7.79 1.55
N SER A 462 23.88 6.57 1.92
CA SER A 462 22.95 5.54 2.42
C SER A 462 22.27 5.93 3.73
N ALA A 463 22.98 6.59 4.65
CA ALA A 463 22.40 7.08 5.90
C ALA A 463 21.33 8.16 5.66
N ALA A 464 21.59 9.07 4.71
CA ALA A 464 20.66 10.11 4.33
C ALA A 464 19.40 9.54 3.66
N LEU A 465 19.55 8.58 2.74
CA LEU A 465 18.44 7.84 2.14
C LEU A 465 17.59 7.15 3.22
N ALA A 466 18.23 6.42 4.14
CA ALA A 466 17.54 5.73 5.22
C ALA A 466 16.76 6.71 6.12
N GLY A 467 17.33 7.88 6.42
CA GLY A 467 16.66 8.94 7.16
C GLY A 467 15.38 9.44 6.46
N LEU A 468 15.44 9.68 5.15
CA LEU A 468 14.28 10.12 4.37
C LEU A 468 13.18 9.06 4.33
N LEU A 469 13.54 7.80 4.09
CA LEU A 469 12.60 6.68 4.10
C LEU A 469 11.92 6.52 5.46
N GLN A 470 12.70 6.46 6.55
CA GLN A 470 12.18 6.33 7.91
C GLN A 470 11.18 7.43 8.25
N ARG A 471 11.54 8.69 7.96
CA ARG A 471 10.71 9.85 8.25
C ARG A 471 9.38 9.75 7.51
N HIS A 472 9.39 9.64 6.18
CA HIS A 472 8.17 9.61 5.38
C HIS A 472 7.28 8.41 5.69
N MET A 473 7.86 7.21 5.88
CA MET A 473 7.06 6.04 6.28
C MET A 473 6.34 6.26 7.60
N THR A 474 7.02 6.77 8.62
CA THR A 474 6.42 6.98 9.96
C THR A 474 5.42 8.15 9.97
N GLU A 475 5.65 9.20 9.17
CA GLU A 475 4.70 10.32 9.02
C GLU A 475 3.39 9.88 8.34
N VAL A 476 3.46 9.09 7.27
CA VAL A 476 2.28 8.67 6.50
C VAL A 476 1.49 7.56 7.19
N THR A 477 2.19 6.61 7.83
CA THR A 477 1.55 5.47 8.50
C THR A 477 1.14 5.79 9.95
N GLY A 478 1.77 6.78 10.57
CA GLY A 478 1.71 7.00 12.01
C GLY A 478 2.40 5.90 12.83
N ALA A 479 2.98 4.87 12.19
CA ALA A 479 3.60 3.75 12.89
C ALA A 479 4.76 4.23 13.78
N PHE A 480 4.98 3.51 14.88
CA PHE A 480 6.07 3.84 15.80
C PHE A 480 7.42 3.82 15.08
N SER A 481 8.21 4.87 15.29
CA SER A 481 9.56 4.97 14.72
C SER A 481 10.57 4.26 15.62
N ARG A 482 11.18 3.18 15.14
CA ARG A 482 12.30 2.50 15.80
C ARG A 482 13.67 3.08 15.39
N GLY A 483 13.65 4.04 14.47
CA GLY A 483 14.79 4.81 14.02
C GLY A 483 15.69 4.07 13.03
N LEU A 484 16.83 4.70 12.75
CA LEU A 484 17.83 4.17 11.84
C LEU A 484 18.73 3.15 12.54
N LYS A 485 19.09 2.10 11.80
CA LYS A 485 20.06 1.09 12.21
C LYS A 485 21.15 1.01 11.16
N ASN A 486 22.40 0.78 11.57
CA ASN A 486 23.46 0.45 10.63
C ASN A 486 23.84 -1.01 10.77
N SER A 487 24.12 -1.67 9.64
CA SER A 487 24.62 -3.04 9.64
C SER A 487 25.65 -3.25 8.55
N GLN A 488 26.77 -3.88 8.95
CA GLN A 488 27.79 -4.36 8.03
C GLN A 488 27.51 -5.80 7.54
N SER A 489 26.54 -6.51 8.12
CA SER A 489 26.25 -7.91 7.81
C SER A 489 25.20 -8.10 6.72
N LEU A 490 24.27 -7.15 6.53
CA LEU A 490 23.19 -7.27 5.54
C LEU A 490 23.74 -7.27 4.11
N SER A 491 23.76 -8.44 3.48
CA SER A 491 24.47 -8.65 2.21
C SER A 491 23.98 -7.77 1.07
N VAL A 492 22.68 -7.52 0.96
CA VAL A 492 22.11 -6.65 -0.09
C VAL A 492 22.59 -5.20 0.04
N LEU A 493 22.79 -4.73 1.28
CA LEU A 493 23.31 -3.38 1.54
C LEU A 493 24.83 -3.34 1.40
N ARG A 494 25.54 -4.29 2.01
CA ARG A 494 27.02 -4.38 1.97
C ARG A 494 27.56 -4.49 0.55
N ASN A 495 26.88 -5.22 -0.32
CA ASN A 495 27.33 -5.45 -1.69
C ASN A 495 26.77 -4.41 -2.69
N SER A 496 25.88 -3.51 -2.25
CA SER A 496 25.39 -2.42 -3.10
C SER A 496 26.52 -1.43 -3.40
N ARG A 497 26.59 -0.97 -4.65
CA ARG A 497 27.52 0.06 -5.12
C ARG A 497 26.87 1.44 -5.30
N VAL A 498 25.60 1.54 -4.95
CA VAL A 498 24.77 2.76 -5.03
C VAL A 498 24.17 3.06 -3.65
N PRO A 499 23.67 4.28 -3.38
CA PRO A 499 22.98 4.57 -2.12
C PRO A 499 21.88 3.54 -1.84
N ALA A 500 21.96 2.87 -0.68
CA ALA A 500 21.12 1.73 -0.37
C ALA A 500 20.57 1.76 1.05
N ALA A 501 19.30 1.38 1.19
CA ALA A 501 18.63 1.20 2.46
C ALA A 501 17.72 -0.05 2.44
N LEU A 502 17.50 -0.65 3.61
CA LEU A 502 16.54 -1.72 3.81
C LEU A 502 15.50 -1.25 4.82
N VAL A 503 14.23 -1.28 4.45
CA VAL A 503 13.11 -0.89 5.32
C VAL A 503 12.48 -2.13 5.91
N GLU A 504 12.34 -2.14 7.23
CA GLU A 504 11.54 -3.10 7.98
C GLU A 504 10.22 -2.43 8.32
N ILE A 505 9.15 -2.81 7.62
CA ILE A 505 7.90 -2.04 7.62
C ILE A 505 6.94 -2.38 8.77
N GLY A 506 7.33 -3.28 9.67
CA GLY A 506 6.55 -3.76 10.79
C GLY A 506 7.01 -5.14 11.25
N TYR A 507 6.35 -5.70 12.26
CA TYR A 507 6.70 -6.99 12.85
C TYR A 507 5.58 -8.03 12.73
N THR A 508 5.75 -9.06 11.90
CA THR A 508 4.74 -10.14 11.72
C THR A 508 4.48 -10.94 13.01
N SER A 509 5.47 -10.97 13.91
CA SER A 509 5.41 -11.65 15.20
C SER A 509 4.58 -10.92 16.26
N HIS A 510 4.29 -9.63 16.06
CA HIS A 510 3.54 -8.83 17.03
C HIS A 510 2.05 -8.80 16.68
N PRO A 511 1.13 -8.99 17.65
CA PRO A 511 -0.29 -9.14 17.37
C PRO A 511 -0.93 -7.92 16.72
N VAL A 512 -0.65 -6.73 17.24
CA VAL A 512 -1.19 -5.50 16.65
C VAL A 512 -0.50 -5.14 15.32
N ASP A 513 0.83 -5.20 15.27
CA ASP A 513 1.59 -4.80 14.08
C ASP A 513 1.41 -5.78 12.91
N GLY A 514 1.32 -7.07 13.21
CA GLY A 514 0.95 -8.12 12.27
C GLY A 514 -0.42 -7.87 11.63
N LEU A 515 -1.40 -7.37 12.38
CA LEU A 515 -2.70 -6.99 11.83
C LEU A 515 -2.62 -5.73 10.94
N ASN A 516 -1.73 -4.77 11.25
CA ASN A 516 -1.48 -3.67 10.32
C ASN A 516 -0.94 -4.21 8.99
N LEU A 517 -0.04 -5.19 9.01
CA LEU A 517 0.56 -5.79 7.82
C LEU A 517 -0.43 -6.61 6.96
N GLN A 518 -1.58 -7.01 7.53
CA GLN A 518 -2.69 -7.60 6.78
C GLN A 518 -3.60 -6.56 6.12
N ASP A 519 -3.58 -5.31 6.62
CA ASP A 519 -4.49 -4.26 6.18
C ASP A 519 -3.99 -3.56 4.91
N SER A 520 -4.82 -3.53 3.87
CA SER A 520 -4.44 -2.94 2.59
C SER A 520 -4.20 -1.43 2.65
N ASN A 521 -4.94 -0.69 3.49
CA ASN A 521 -4.74 0.75 3.63
C ASN A 521 -3.41 1.05 4.31
N TYR A 522 -2.99 0.22 5.27
CA TYR A 522 -1.66 0.32 5.85
C TYR A 522 -0.57 0.06 4.81
N LEU A 523 -0.69 -0.99 4.00
CA LEU A 523 0.28 -1.27 2.93
C LEU A 523 0.35 -0.16 1.88
N ASP A 524 -0.79 0.46 1.54
CA ASP A 524 -0.84 1.63 0.65
C ASP A 524 -0.11 2.83 1.29
N ARG A 525 -0.26 3.05 2.59
CA ARG A 525 0.45 4.11 3.35
C ARG A 525 1.94 3.87 3.44
N VAL A 526 2.36 2.63 3.68
CA VAL A 526 3.79 2.25 3.65
C VAL A 526 4.37 2.52 2.27
N ALA A 527 3.69 2.09 1.21
CA ALA A 527 4.14 2.31 -0.16
C ALA A 527 4.23 3.81 -0.50
N GLN A 528 3.25 4.60 -0.07
CA GLN A 528 3.27 6.06 -0.22
C GLN A 528 4.46 6.69 0.51
N GLY A 529 4.73 6.28 1.76
CA GLY A 529 5.88 6.75 2.53
C GLY A 529 7.22 6.42 1.88
N ILE A 530 7.39 5.19 1.37
CA ILE A 530 8.59 4.78 0.63
C ILE A 530 8.75 5.63 -0.64
N ALA A 531 7.68 5.80 -1.42
CA ALA A 531 7.71 6.56 -2.66
C ALA A 531 8.05 8.05 -2.43
N LEU A 532 7.50 8.67 -1.38
CA LEU A 532 7.81 10.05 -1.00
C LEU A 532 9.28 10.20 -0.55
N GLY A 533 9.79 9.25 0.24
CA GLY A 533 11.20 9.24 0.65
C GLY A 533 12.16 9.09 -0.52
N ILE A 534 11.86 8.18 -1.47
CA ILE A 534 12.62 8.01 -2.71
C ILE A 534 12.57 9.27 -3.56
N ARG A 535 11.38 9.85 -3.76
CA ARG A 535 11.21 11.10 -4.52
C ARG A 535 12.06 12.22 -3.94
N GLU A 536 11.99 12.44 -2.64
CA GLU A 536 12.77 13.50 -1.99
C GLU A 536 14.27 13.26 -2.14
N ALA A 537 14.73 12.02 -1.98
CA ALA A 537 16.12 11.64 -2.18
C ALA A 537 16.61 11.95 -3.60
N LEU A 538 15.78 11.66 -4.62
CA LEU A 538 16.09 11.95 -6.02
C LEU A 538 16.14 13.46 -6.31
N VAL A 539 15.20 14.23 -5.77
CA VAL A 539 15.12 15.69 -6.00
C VAL A 539 16.24 16.44 -5.27
N SER A 540 16.65 15.98 -4.08
CA SER A 540 17.70 16.63 -3.27
C SER A 540 19.12 16.22 -3.63
N GLY A 541 19.32 15.26 -4.55
CA GLY A 541 20.62 14.65 -4.80
C GLY A 541 21.18 13.89 -3.59
N VAL A 542 20.28 13.42 -2.71
CA VAL A 542 20.52 12.78 -1.40
C VAL A 542 21.48 13.56 -0.49
N THR A 543 21.15 14.83 -0.21
CA THR A 543 21.58 15.51 1.02
C THR A 543 20.42 15.45 2.03
N ALA A 544 20.64 14.82 3.19
CA ALA A 544 19.72 14.98 4.30
C ALA A 544 20.10 16.27 5.04
N GLN A 545 19.24 17.30 5.04
CA GLN A 545 19.34 18.32 6.07
C GLN A 545 19.14 17.62 7.41
N THR A 546 20.22 17.47 8.18
CA THR A 546 20.19 16.93 9.53
C THR A 546 19.28 17.79 10.39
N ALA A 547 18.18 17.21 10.89
CA ALA A 547 17.46 17.68 12.07
C ALA A 547 17.61 16.61 13.18
N PRO A 548 17.60 17.00 14.47
CA PRO A 548 18.62 16.59 15.42
C PRO A 548 18.48 15.15 15.90
N ALA A 549 19.63 14.56 16.21
CA ALA A 549 19.77 13.27 16.87
C ALA A 549 18.84 13.19 18.11
N GLN A 550 17.89 12.27 18.10
CA GLN A 550 17.30 11.81 19.35
C GLN A 550 18.36 11.02 20.10
N ALA A 551 18.63 11.50 21.31
CA ALA A 551 19.63 10.99 22.23
C ALA A 551 19.59 9.46 22.31
N THR A 552 20.74 8.85 22.06
CA THR A 552 21.06 7.51 22.51
C THR A 552 21.01 7.53 24.04
N ALA A 553 19.85 7.18 24.60
CA ALA A 553 19.79 6.74 25.98
C ALA A 553 20.49 5.39 26.07
N LYS A 554 21.82 5.42 26.23
CA LYS A 554 22.50 4.37 26.98
C LYS A 554 21.82 4.35 28.35
N ARG A 555 21.10 3.28 28.66
CA ARG A 555 20.83 2.93 30.06
C ARG A 555 21.89 1.93 30.53
N PRO A 556 22.34 2.04 31.79
CA PRO A 556 23.23 1.05 32.40
C PRO A 556 22.62 -0.34 32.41
#